data_AF-A0AAV2S6X7-F1
#
_entry.id   AF-A0AAV2S6X7-F1
#
_cell.length_a   1.000
_cell.length_b   1.000
_cell.length_c   1.000
_cell.angle_alpha   90.00
_cell.angle_beta   90.00
_cell.angle_gamma   90.00
#
_symmetry.space_group_name_H-M   'P 1'
#
loop_
_entity.id
_entity.type
_entity.pdbx_description
1 polymer ?
#
loop_
_entity_poly.entity_id
_entity_poly.type
_entity_poly.pdbx_seq_one_letter_code
_entity_poly.pdbx_strand_id
1 'polypeptide(L)'
;MDWYEKPGPNAPEHEVERYLRQTCSDATCISNKEGFFVPWQQQVSENITSEFVEGFAKWTSDEDRIVDLWTIKGMHSLKILQYFTGKIEDKAVELKNKGNTFFQEKKETHALVMYSQAVTCAPPDVGDILAVAYANRSAVLFHMKKYKLCLEDIALAIESNYPEKLHFK
;
A
#
# COMPACT_ATOMS: atom_id res chain seq x y z
N MET A 1 -16.23 3.21 14.08
CA MET A 1 -16.40 4.66 13.86
C MET A 1 -15.86 4.93 12.47
N ASP A 2 -16.68 5.39 11.54
CA ASP A 2 -16.23 5.80 10.22
C ASP A 2 -15.71 7.24 10.36
N TRP A 3 -14.39 7.44 10.20
CA TRP A 3 -13.70 8.68 10.56
C TRP A 3 -13.61 9.69 9.40
N TYR A 4 -14.12 9.40 8.20
CA TYR A 4 -13.86 10.22 7.01
C TYR A 4 -15.06 10.37 6.07
N GLU A 5 -15.26 11.59 5.58
CA GLU A 5 -16.31 11.93 4.62
C GLU A 5 -15.88 11.56 3.19
N LYS A 6 -16.80 10.96 2.42
CA LYS A 6 -16.59 10.67 1.00
C LYS A 6 -16.44 11.99 0.23
N PRO A 7 -15.37 12.19 -0.55
CA PRO A 7 -15.20 13.39 -1.35
C PRO A 7 -16.36 13.60 -2.31
N GLY A 8 -16.72 14.87 -2.54
CA GLY A 8 -17.78 15.25 -3.48
C GLY A 8 -17.42 14.92 -4.93
N PRO A 9 -18.40 14.96 -5.85
CA PRO A 9 -18.21 14.58 -7.26
C PRO A 9 -17.17 15.42 -8.04
N ASN A 10 -16.78 16.59 -7.52
CA ASN A 10 -15.77 17.48 -8.10
C ASN A 10 -14.56 17.69 -7.18
N ALA A 11 -14.32 16.77 -6.24
CA ALA A 11 -13.19 16.90 -5.31
C ALA A 11 -11.86 16.86 -6.08
N PRO A 12 -10.84 17.62 -5.62
CA PRO A 12 -9.49 17.52 -6.16
C PRO A 12 -8.97 16.08 -6.13
N GLU A 13 -8.20 15.70 -7.15
CA GLU A 13 -7.71 14.32 -7.33
C GLU A 13 -6.96 13.79 -6.09
N HIS A 14 -6.18 14.63 -5.42
CA HIS A 14 -5.45 14.26 -4.20
C HIS A 14 -6.38 13.93 -3.01
N GLU A 15 -7.59 14.52 -2.94
CA GLU A 15 -8.58 14.19 -1.90
C GLU A 15 -9.28 12.87 -2.22
N VAL A 16 -9.59 12.63 -3.49
CA VAL A 16 -10.12 11.34 -3.96
C VAL A 16 -9.10 10.23 -3.71
N GLU A 17 -7.83 10.48 -4.03
CA GLU A 17 -6.72 9.56 -3.76
C GLU A 17 -6.59 9.27 -2.26
N ARG A 18 -6.58 10.32 -1.42
CA ARG A 18 -6.51 10.15 0.04
C ARG A 18 -7.67 9.30 0.55
N TYR A 19 -8.90 9.59 0.13
CA TYR A 19 -10.07 8.81 0.51
C TYR A 19 -9.97 7.36 0.06
N LEU A 20 -9.63 7.10 -1.20
CA LEU A 20 -9.52 5.73 -1.74
C LEU A 20 -8.40 4.94 -1.07
N ARG A 21 -7.22 5.53 -0.86
CA ARG A 21 -6.10 4.89 -0.14
C ARG A 21 -6.46 4.56 1.30
N GLN A 22 -7.11 5.49 2.00
CA GLN A 22 -7.51 5.32 3.40
C GLN A 22 -8.59 4.23 3.51
N THR A 23 -9.58 4.28 2.61
CA THR A 23 -10.65 3.26 2.54
C THR A 23 -10.06 1.89 2.22
N CYS A 24 -9.14 1.78 1.26
CA CYS A 24 -8.47 0.51 0.96
C CYS A 24 -7.63 0.03 2.15
N SER A 25 -6.83 0.88 2.80
CA SER A 25 -5.99 0.51 3.95
C SER A 25 -6.81 0.01 5.13
N ASP A 26 -7.89 0.72 5.48
CA ASP A 26 -8.75 0.40 6.62
C ASP A 26 -9.73 -0.74 6.29
N ALA A 27 -10.14 -0.90 5.02
CA ALA A 27 -11.05 -1.96 4.58
C ALA A 27 -10.37 -3.31 4.35
N THR A 28 -9.09 -3.36 4.00
CA THR A 28 -8.43 -4.61 3.57
C THR A 28 -7.61 -5.31 4.65
N CYS A 29 -7.09 -4.59 5.65
CA CYS A 29 -6.28 -5.21 6.70
C CYS A 29 -7.05 -5.51 8.00
N ILE A 30 -8.21 -4.87 8.25
CA ILE A 30 -8.88 -4.89 9.57
C ILE A 30 -10.43 -4.97 9.46
N SER A 31 -10.98 -5.18 8.27
CA SER A 31 -12.43 -5.03 8.03
C SER A 31 -13.04 -6.25 7.36
N ASN A 32 -14.25 -6.60 7.78
CA ASN A 32 -15.09 -7.64 7.14
C ASN A 32 -15.92 -7.09 5.97
N LYS A 33 -15.74 -5.82 5.57
CA LYS A 33 -16.42 -5.23 4.39
C LYS A 33 -15.82 -5.83 3.12
N GLU A 34 -16.64 -6.50 2.32
CA GLU A 34 -16.26 -6.99 1.00
C GLU A 34 -15.89 -5.81 0.09
N GLY A 35 -14.74 -5.91 -0.59
CA GLY A 35 -14.29 -4.90 -1.55
C GLY A 35 -15.10 -4.91 -2.85
N PHE A 36 -14.90 -3.89 -3.69
CA PHE A 36 -15.65 -3.75 -4.95
C PHE A 36 -15.30 -4.81 -6.01
N PHE A 37 -14.15 -5.49 -5.88
CA PHE A 37 -13.63 -6.39 -6.89
C PHE A 37 -14.48 -7.65 -7.07
N VAL A 38 -15.01 -8.23 -5.98
CA VAL A 38 -15.83 -9.46 -6.05
C VAL A 38 -17.16 -9.20 -6.78
N PRO A 39 -17.97 -8.18 -6.41
CA PRO A 39 -19.17 -7.85 -7.17
C PRO A 39 -18.89 -7.48 -8.63
N TRP A 40 -17.80 -6.74 -8.89
CA TRP A 40 -17.38 -6.40 -10.25
C TRP A 40 -17.03 -7.65 -11.07
N GLN A 41 -16.23 -8.55 -10.51
CA GLN A 41 -15.82 -9.79 -11.18
C GLN A 41 -17.04 -10.67 -11.48
N GLN A 42 -18.00 -10.76 -10.54
CA GLN A 42 -19.24 -11.49 -10.75
C GLN A 42 -20.01 -10.92 -11.95
N GLN A 43 -20.21 -9.59 -11.99
CA GLN A 43 -20.88 -8.92 -13.09
C GLN A 43 -20.21 -9.20 -14.45
N VAL A 44 -18.87 -9.17 -14.52
CA VAL A 44 -18.14 -9.49 -15.75
C VAL A 44 -18.33 -10.95 -16.12
N SER A 45 -18.20 -11.86 -15.15
CA SER A 45 -18.30 -13.31 -15.37
C SER A 45 -19.66 -13.77 -15.89
N GLU A 46 -20.75 -13.12 -15.48
CA GLU A 46 -22.11 -13.37 -15.98
C GLU A 46 -22.26 -13.06 -17.47
N ASN A 47 -21.35 -12.27 -18.05
CA ASN A 47 -21.33 -11.90 -19.46
C ASN A 47 -20.30 -12.70 -20.28
N ILE A 48 -19.61 -13.66 -19.67
CA ILE A 48 -18.67 -14.56 -20.35
C ILE A 48 -19.41 -15.81 -20.80
N THR A 49 -19.46 -16.05 -22.11
CA THR A 49 -20.09 -17.24 -22.69
C THR A 49 -19.05 -18.30 -23.08
N SER A 50 -19.49 -19.55 -23.27
CA SER A 50 -18.62 -20.62 -23.76
C SER A 50 -18.03 -20.28 -25.14
N GLU A 51 -18.82 -19.67 -26.03
CA GLU A 51 -18.35 -19.25 -27.35
C GLU A 51 -17.26 -18.18 -27.24
N PHE A 52 -17.40 -17.23 -26.30
CA PHE A 52 -16.35 -16.26 -26.02
C PHE A 52 -15.07 -16.96 -25.58
N VAL A 53 -15.14 -17.91 -24.64
CA VAL A 53 -13.95 -18.64 -24.14
C VAL A 53 -13.27 -19.42 -25.26
N GLU A 54 -14.02 -20.09 -26.13
CA GLU A 54 -13.49 -20.81 -27.29
C GLU A 54 -12.85 -19.87 -28.32
N GLY A 55 -13.41 -18.67 -28.52
CA GLY A 55 -12.83 -17.63 -29.35
C GLY A 55 -11.54 -17.08 -28.74
N PHE A 56 -11.61 -16.72 -27.46
CA PHE A 56 -10.52 -16.14 -26.69
C PHE A 56 -9.28 -17.05 -26.64
N ALA A 57 -9.49 -18.36 -26.47
CA ALA A 57 -8.42 -19.36 -26.44
C ALA A 57 -7.61 -19.45 -27.75
N LYS A 58 -8.14 -18.94 -28.87
CA LYS A 58 -7.45 -18.92 -30.16
C LYS A 58 -6.46 -17.76 -30.30
N TRP A 59 -6.57 -16.72 -29.47
CA TRP A 59 -5.65 -15.59 -29.52
C TRP A 59 -4.26 -15.96 -29.01
N THR A 60 -3.25 -15.56 -29.77
CA THR A 60 -1.84 -15.79 -29.47
C THR A 60 -1.12 -14.53 -28.99
N SER A 61 -1.61 -13.34 -29.37
CA SER A 61 -1.11 -12.05 -28.90
C SER A 61 -1.86 -11.59 -27.66
N ASP A 62 -1.15 -11.02 -26.69
CA ASP A 62 -1.76 -10.41 -25.51
C ASP A 62 -2.57 -9.16 -25.85
N GLU A 63 -2.20 -8.45 -26.93
CA GLU A 63 -2.96 -7.29 -27.41
C GLU A 63 -4.37 -7.71 -27.86
N ASP A 64 -4.47 -8.73 -28.71
CA ASP A 64 -5.76 -9.24 -29.20
C ASP A 64 -6.62 -9.76 -28.05
N ARG A 65 -6.00 -10.45 -27.06
CA ARG A 65 -6.68 -10.89 -25.85
C ARG A 65 -7.27 -9.71 -25.08
N ILE A 66 -6.50 -8.64 -24.90
CA ILE A 66 -6.98 -7.45 -24.20
C ILE A 66 -8.14 -6.80 -24.95
N VAL A 67 -8.04 -6.67 -26.28
CA VAL A 67 -9.11 -6.11 -27.11
C VAL A 67 -10.39 -6.93 -26.99
N ASP A 68 -10.28 -8.26 -27.07
CA ASP A 68 -11.43 -9.17 -26.98
C ASP A 68 -12.09 -9.12 -25.59
N LEU A 69 -11.28 -9.15 -24.52
CA LEU A 69 -11.75 -8.94 -23.14
C LEU A 69 -12.45 -7.59 -22.95
N TRP A 70 -11.96 -6.55 -23.63
CA TRP A 70 -12.54 -5.21 -23.57
C TRP A 70 -13.97 -5.17 -24.13
N THR A 71 -14.37 -6.15 -24.94
CA THR A 71 -15.75 -6.23 -25.47
C THR A 71 -16.77 -6.74 -24.44
N ILE A 72 -16.33 -7.38 -23.35
CA ILE A 72 -17.23 -7.95 -22.36
C ILE A 72 -17.98 -6.83 -21.62
N LYS A 73 -19.31 -6.97 -21.55
CA LYS A 73 -20.16 -6.02 -20.83
C LYS A 73 -19.74 -5.94 -19.35
N GLY A 74 -19.56 -4.70 -18.88
CA GLY A 74 -19.11 -4.43 -17.51
C GLY A 74 -17.59 -4.32 -17.37
N MET A 75 -16.80 -4.70 -18.39
CA MET A 75 -15.34 -4.57 -18.33
C MET A 75 -14.88 -3.12 -18.14
N HIS A 76 -15.46 -2.17 -18.89
CA HIS A 76 -15.14 -0.73 -18.76
C HIS A 76 -15.56 -0.09 -17.43
N SER A 77 -16.34 -0.79 -16.60
CA SER A 77 -16.73 -0.27 -15.28
C SER A 77 -15.57 -0.27 -14.29
N LEU A 78 -14.55 -1.11 -14.52
CA LEU A 78 -13.30 -1.05 -13.77
C LEU A 78 -12.50 0.15 -14.23
N LYS A 79 -12.57 1.23 -13.47
CA LYS A 79 -11.72 2.39 -13.66
C LYS A 79 -10.34 2.07 -13.09
N ILE A 80 -9.45 1.58 -13.95
CA ILE A 80 -8.03 1.46 -13.62
C ILE A 80 -7.43 2.85 -13.74
N LEU A 81 -7.14 3.45 -12.59
CA LEU A 81 -6.48 4.73 -12.53
C LEU A 81 -5.01 4.47 -12.21
N GLN A 82 -4.11 4.97 -13.05
CA GLN A 82 -2.68 4.82 -12.85
C GLN A 82 -2.21 5.82 -11.79
N TYR A 83 -2.32 5.43 -10.52
CA TYR A 83 -1.86 6.23 -9.39
C TYR A 83 -0.50 5.77 -8.91
N PHE A 84 0.55 6.13 -9.64
CA PHE A 84 1.90 6.06 -9.10
C PHE A 84 2.32 7.44 -8.63
N THR A 85 1.94 7.78 -7.40
CA THR A 85 2.70 8.78 -6.65
C THR A 85 3.98 8.08 -6.20
N GLY A 86 5.13 8.60 -6.64
CA GLY A 86 6.43 8.06 -6.24
C GLY A 86 6.58 8.04 -4.72
N LYS A 87 7.69 7.48 -4.23
CA LYS A 87 8.01 7.57 -2.81
C LYS A 87 8.22 9.03 -2.42
N ILE A 88 7.68 9.47 -1.28
CA ILE A 88 7.66 10.87 -0.83
C ILE A 88 8.29 10.94 0.56
N GLU A 89 9.39 11.68 0.68
CA GLU A 89 10.14 11.85 1.94
C GLU A 89 9.25 12.40 3.06
N ASP A 90 8.55 13.51 2.82
CA ASP A 90 7.66 14.14 3.80
C ASP A 90 6.63 13.16 4.36
N LYS A 91 6.11 12.27 3.51
CA LYS A 91 5.14 11.27 3.93
C LYS A 91 5.77 10.21 4.83
N ALA A 92 6.98 9.76 4.48
CA ALA A 92 7.74 8.84 5.32
C ALA A 92 8.10 9.46 6.67
N VAL A 93 8.47 10.74 6.70
CA VAL A 93 8.73 11.51 7.94
C VAL A 93 7.49 11.59 8.82
N GLU A 94 6.32 11.92 8.25
CA GLU A 94 5.04 11.96 8.95
C GLU A 94 4.72 10.61 9.61
N LEU A 95 4.82 9.51 8.85
CA LEU A 95 4.54 8.15 9.31
C LEU A 95 5.53 7.70 10.39
N LYS A 96 6.82 7.97 10.22
CA LYS A 96 7.84 7.68 11.23
C LYS A 96 7.58 8.46 12.52
N ASN A 97 7.15 9.73 12.44
CA ASN A 97 6.78 10.49 13.63
C ASN A 97 5.55 9.90 14.34
N LYS A 98 4.52 9.46 13.61
CA LYS A 98 3.38 8.73 14.20
C LYS A 98 3.81 7.42 14.86
N GLY A 99 4.75 6.70 14.24
CA GLY A 99 5.37 5.51 14.83
C GLY A 99 6.04 5.81 16.16
N ASN A 100 6.79 6.92 16.26
CA ASN A 100 7.43 7.36 17.50
C ASN A 100 6.38 7.63 18.60
N THR A 101 5.28 8.30 18.27
CA THR A 101 4.17 8.54 19.21
C THR A 101 3.62 7.22 19.75
N PHE A 102 3.26 6.27 18.88
CA PHE A 102 2.74 4.98 19.32
C PHE A 102 3.74 4.15 20.12
N PHE A 103 5.03 4.24 19.78
CA PHE A 103 6.08 3.55 20.51
C PHE A 103 6.22 4.11 21.93
N GLN A 104 6.19 5.44 22.09
CA GLN A 104 6.18 6.09 23.41
C GLN A 104 4.95 5.70 24.25
N GLU A 105 3.79 5.51 23.59
CA GLU A 105 2.56 5.02 24.21
C GLU A 105 2.57 3.51 24.51
N LYS A 106 3.67 2.79 24.21
CA LYS A 106 3.81 1.33 24.34
C LYS A 106 2.80 0.55 23.48
N LYS A 107 2.29 1.14 22.41
CA LYS A 107 1.43 0.49 21.40
C LYS A 107 2.29 -0.10 20.28
N GLU A 108 3.04 -1.14 20.62
CA GLU A 108 4.07 -1.74 19.74
C GLU A 108 3.53 -2.14 18.36
N THR A 109 2.36 -2.81 18.29
CA THR A 109 1.76 -3.19 17.00
C THR A 109 1.45 -1.98 16.11
N HIS A 110 0.96 -0.89 16.69
CA HIS A 110 0.64 0.32 15.93
C HIS A 110 1.92 1.03 15.47
N ALA A 111 2.94 1.09 16.33
CA ALA A 111 4.25 1.61 15.98
C ALA A 111 4.88 0.82 14.81
N LEU A 112 4.81 -0.52 14.87
CA LEU A 112 5.33 -1.41 13.82
C LEU A 112 4.65 -1.14 12.46
N VAL A 113 3.33 -0.96 12.46
CA VAL A 113 2.57 -0.63 11.24
C VAL A 113 3.01 0.73 10.69
N MET A 114 3.09 1.77 11.52
CA MET A 114 3.50 3.10 11.08
C MET A 114 4.93 3.14 10.53
N TYR A 115 5.89 2.49 11.20
CA TYR A 115 7.27 2.41 10.68
C TYR A 115 7.36 1.60 9.39
N SER A 116 6.57 0.53 9.25
CA SER A 116 6.51 -0.24 8.00
C SER A 116 5.96 0.60 6.85
N GLN A 117 4.92 1.40 7.11
CA GLN A 117 4.42 2.34 6.12
C GLN A 117 5.46 3.41 5.78
N ALA A 118 6.22 3.92 6.77
CA ALA A 118 7.31 4.85 6.53
C ALA A 118 8.37 4.28 5.58
N VAL A 119 8.80 3.03 5.79
CA VAL A 119 9.73 2.31 4.88
C VAL A 119 9.17 2.22 3.46
N THR A 120 7.87 1.94 3.30
CA THR A 120 7.25 1.83 1.98
C THR A 120 7.17 3.17 1.24
N CYS A 121 7.02 4.28 1.97
CA CYS A 121 6.94 5.63 1.43
C CYS A 121 8.29 6.32 1.25
N ALA A 122 9.35 5.84 1.89
CA ALA A 122 10.66 6.48 1.91
C ALA A 122 11.40 6.32 0.57
N PRO A 123 11.80 7.41 -0.11
CA PRO A 123 12.66 7.31 -1.28
C PRO A 123 13.99 6.63 -0.91
N PRO A 124 14.51 5.69 -1.73
CA PRO A 124 15.72 4.93 -1.40
C PRO A 124 16.99 5.78 -1.45
N ASP A 125 17.03 6.79 -2.32
CA ASP A 125 18.24 7.56 -2.63
C ASP A 125 18.19 9.00 -2.09
N VAL A 126 17.23 9.31 -1.20
CA VAL A 126 17.03 10.67 -0.67
C VAL A 126 17.00 10.65 0.85
N GLY A 127 17.89 11.45 1.46
CA GLY A 127 17.93 11.68 2.90
C GLY A 127 18.33 10.45 3.71
N ASP A 128 18.10 10.51 5.02
CA ASP A 128 18.34 9.41 5.97
C ASP A 128 17.06 8.69 6.41
N ILE A 129 15.89 9.08 5.85
CA ILE A 129 14.59 8.66 6.36
C ILE A 129 14.35 7.15 6.22
N LEU A 130 14.83 6.52 5.14
CA LEU A 130 14.67 5.07 4.94
C LEU A 130 15.45 4.29 6.01
N ALA A 131 16.74 4.64 6.20
CA ALA A 131 17.59 4.02 7.21
C ALA A 131 17.04 4.24 8.63
N VAL A 132 16.58 5.45 8.93
CA VAL A 132 15.97 5.79 10.22
C VAL A 132 14.67 5.00 10.46
N ALA A 133 13.84 4.83 9.43
CA ALA A 133 12.62 4.04 9.55
C ALA A 133 12.91 2.56 9.83
N TYR A 134 13.92 1.96 9.17
CA TYR A 134 14.38 0.60 9.48
C TYR A 134 14.89 0.48 10.91
N ALA A 135 15.74 1.40 11.38
CA ALA A 135 16.26 1.38 12.74
C ALA A 135 15.15 1.52 13.81
N ASN A 136 14.17 2.39 13.57
CA ASN A 136 13.04 2.52 14.49
C ASN A 136 12.15 1.27 14.48
N ARG A 137 11.94 0.66 13.31
CA ARG A 137 11.18 -0.60 13.19
C ARG A 137 11.90 -1.76 13.89
N SER A 138 13.23 -1.83 13.79
CA SER A 138 14.03 -2.84 14.47
C SER A 138 13.90 -2.75 15.99
N ALA A 139 13.83 -1.54 16.55
CA ALA A 139 13.60 -1.32 17.97
C ALA A 139 12.25 -1.91 18.41
N VAL A 140 11.16 -1.67 17.65
CA VAL A 140 9.85 -2.28 17.95
C VAL A 140 9.91 -3.81 17.87
N LEU A 141 10.54 -4.35 16.83
CA LEU A 141 10.70 -5.80 16.65
C LEU A 141 11.50 -6.44 17.79
N PHE A 142 12.51 -5.74 18.31
CA PHE A 142 13.27 -6.17 19.48
C PHE A 142 12.38 -6.26 20.72
N HIS A 143 11.59 -5.22 21.00
CA HIS A 143 10.61 -5.19 22.10
C HIS A 143 9.59 -6.35 22.00
N MET A 144 9.14 -6.64 20.78
CA MET A 144 8.23 -7.76 20.48
C MET A 144 8.91 -9.14 20.46
N LYS A 145 10.21 -9.23 20.79
CA LYS A 145 11.03 -10.46 20.78
C LYS A 145 11.12 -11.13 19.40
N LYS A 146 10.99 -10.36 18.32
CA LYS A 146 11.12 -10.82 16.93
C LYS A 146 12.56 -10.63 16.44
N TYR A 147 13.49 -11.28 17.11
CA TYR A 147 14.93 -11.01 16.96
C TYR A 147 15.47 -11.22 15.55
N LYS A 148 14.99 -12.24 14.82
CA LYS A 148 15.41 -12.46 13.42
C LYS A 148 15.07 -11.25 12.54
N LEU A 149 13.82 -10.80 12.59
CA LEU A 149 13.36 -9.63 11.81
C LEU A 149 14.05 -8.34 12.25
N CYS A 150 14.32 -8.21 13.56
CA CYS A 150 15.09 -7.07 14.10
C CYS A 150 16.49 -6.99 13.47
N LEU A 151 17.21 -8.11 13.40
CA LEU A 151 18.55 -8.16 12.79
C LEU A 151 18.51 -7.87 11.28
N GLU A 152 17.48 -8.35 10.57
CA GLU A 152 17.26 -8.03 9.16
C GLU A 152 17.06 -6.52 8.96
N ASP A 153 16.24 -5.86 9.78
CA ASP A 153 16.04 -4.41 9.71
C ASP A 153 17.30 -3.62 10.07
N ILE A 154 18.13 -4.11 11.02
CA ILE A 154 19.41 -3.47 11.34
C ILE A 154 20.35 -3.52 10.12
N ALA A 155 20.44 -4.67 9.44
CA ALA A 155 21.25 -4.80 8.25
C ALA A 155 20.77 -3.84 7.13
N LEU A 156 19.46 -3.76 6.92
CA LEU A 156 18.87 -2.85 5.93
C LEU A 156 19.09 -1.37 6.29
N ALA A 157 19.06 -1.01 7.57
CA ALA A 157 19.38 0.35 8.01
C ALA A 157 20.82 0.71 7.64
N ILE A 158 21.78 -0.18 7.92
CA ILE A 158 23.20 0.01 7.60
C ILE A 158 23.40 0.14 6.08
N GLU A 159 22.80 -0.76 5.29
CA GLU A 159 22.85 -0.74 3.82
C GLU A 159 22.26 0.56 3.23
N SER A 160 21.24 1.12 3.90
CA SER A 160 20.58 2.37 3.52
C SER A 160 21.32 3.63 4.00
N ASN A 161 22.60 3.53 4.38
CA ASN A 161 23.42 4.62 4.92
C ASN A 161 22.88 5.22 6.22
N TYR A 162 22.65 4.38 7.24
CA TYR A 162 22.27 4.86 8.58
C TYR A 162 23.25 5.94 9.07
N PRO A 163 22.77 7.11 9.53
CA PRO A 163 23.65 8.25 9.73
C PRO A 163 24.48 8.09 11.01
N GLU A 164 25.80 8.27 10.89
CA GLU A 164 26.77 8.10 11.97
C GLU A 164 26.43 8.89 13.24
N LYS A 165 25.83 10.08 13.07
CA LYS A 165 25.35 10.94 14.16
C LYS A 165 24.35 10.25 15.10
N LEU A 166 23.74 9.14 14.66
CA LEU A 166 22.75 8.36 15.42
C LEU A 166 23.32 7.05 15.99
N HIS A 167 24.59 6.71 15.77
CA HIS A 167 25.19 5.46 16.29
C HIS A 167 25.29 5.42 17.83
N PHE A 168 25.19 6.58 18.51
CA PHE A 168 25.50 6.73 19.93
C PHE A 168 24.33 7.26 20.78
N LYS A 169 23.10 6.79 20.51
CA LYS A 169 21.94 7.10 21.37
C LYS A 169 21.35 5.86 22.02
#